data_AF-A0A183DBD6-F1
#
_entry.id   AF-A0A183DBD6-F1
#
_cell.length_a   1.000
_cell.length_b   1.000
_cell.length_c   1.000
_cell.angle_alpha   90.00
_cell.angle_beta   90.00
_cell.angle_gamma   90.00
#
_symmetry.space_group_name_H-M   'P 1'
#
loop_
_entity.id
_entity.type
_entity.pdbx_description
1 polymer ?
#
loop_
_entity_poly.entity_id
_entity_poly.type
_entity_poly.pdbx_seq_one_letter_code
_entity_poly.pdbx_strand_id
1 'polypeptide(L)' 'MAHELGHALGFLHTHNRADRDQYISVNFTNVKDSLTGNFKKVSRTINYNYGLPYDYGSVMHYSKKS' A
#
# COMPACT_ATOMS: atom_id res chain seq x y z
N MET A 1 -6.52 14.82 3.17
CA MET A 1 -7.00 15.48 1.95
C MET A 1 -6.54 14.81 0.67
N ALA A 2 -5.29 14.98 0.19
CA ALA A 2 -4.86 14.38 -1.10
C ALA A 2 -4.96 12.84 -1.12
N HIS A 3 -4.69 12.18 0.01
CA HIS A 3 -4.85 10.74 0.20
C HIS A 3 -6.29 10.25 -0.01
N GLU A 4 -7.27 10.95 0.58
CA GLU A 4 -8.68 10.58 0.50
C GLU A 4 -9.26 10.88 -0.89
N LEU A 5 -8.81 11.96 -1.52
CA LEU A 5 -9.12 12.22 -2.94
C LEU A 5 -8.57 11.10 -3.83
N GLY A 6 -7.35 10.61 -3.54
CA GLY A 6 -6.79 9.46 -4.23
C GLY A 6 -7.67 8.22 -4.12
N HIS A 7 -8.18 7.92 -2.93
CA HIS A 7 -9.15 6.83 -2.74
C HIS A 7 -10.47 7.05 -3.49
N ALA A 8 -11.00 8.29 -3.52
CA ALA A 8 -12.21 8.61 -4.26
C ALA A 8 -12.05 8.41 -5.78
N LEU A 9 -10.82 8.57 -6.29
CA LEU A 9 -10.46 8.30 -7.69
C LEU A 9 -10.14 6.82 -7.96
N GLY A 10 -10.19 5.95 -6.95
CA GLY A 10 -9.95 4.52 -7.09
C GLY A 10 -8.51 4.07 -6.82
N PHE A 11 -7.62 4.96 -6.35
CA PHE A 11 -6.28 4.54 -5.96
C PHE A 11 -6.31 3.77 -4.63
N LEU A 12 -5.60 2.64 -4.61
CA LEU A 12 -5.37 1.84 -3.42
C LEU A 12 -4.00 2.17 -2.81
N HIS A 13 -3.75 1.71 -1.59
CA HIS A 13 -2.47 2.00 -0.95
C HIS A 13 -1.29 1.40 -1.70
N THR A 14 -0.18 2.12 -1.74
CA THR A 14 1.03 1.69 -2.43
C THR A 14 1.60 0.42 -1.80
N HIS A 15 1.50 0.26 -0.47
CA HIS A 15 1.92 -0.96 0.23
C HIS A 15 1.01 -2.18 0.01
N ASN A 16 -0.14 -2.00 -0.66
CA ASN A 16 -1.00 -3.11 -1.09
C ASN A 16 -0.66 -3.62 -2.49
N ARG A 17 0.28 -3.02 -3.21
CA ARG A 17 0.67 -3.49 -4.55
C ARG A 17 1.09 -4.97 -4.54
N ALA A 18 0.82 -5.66 -5.64
CA ALA A 18 1.18 -7.07 -5.81
C ALA A 18 2.69 -7.34 -5.68
N ASP A 19 3.52 -6.36 -6.07
CA ASP A 19 4.98 -6.41 -6.07
C ASP A 19 5.64 -5.83 -4.81
N ARG A 20 4.85 -5.41 -3.81
CA ARG A 20 5.38 -4.67 -2.64
C ARG A 20 6.48 -5.41 -1.88
N ASP A 21 6.45 -6.75 -1.85
CA ASP A 21 7.46 -7.57 -1.14
C ASP A 21 8.87 -7.48 -1.77
N GLN A 22 8.99 -6.93 -2.98
CA GLN A 22 10.29 -6.64 -3.61
C GLN A 22 10.93 -5.34 -3.07
N TYR A 23 10.16 -4.52 -2.35
CA TYR A 23 10.56 -3.17 -1.94
C TYR A 23 10.46 -2.96 -0.43
N ILE A 24 9.45 -3.56 0.22
CA ILE A 24 9.24 -3.45 1.66
C ILE A 24 8.93 -4.81 2.28
N SER A 25 9.25 -4.96 3.56
CA SER A 25 8.79 -6.05 4.41
C SER A 25 7.82 -5.52 5.46
N VAL A 26 6.71 -6.22 5.66
CA VAL A 26 5.76 -5.90 6.72
C VAL A 26 6.06 -6.78 7.92
N ASN A 27 6.49 -6.16 9.02
CA ASN A 27 6.65 -6.86 10.28
C ASN A 27 5.30 -7.08 10.97
N PHE A 28 4.66 -8.22 10.66
CA PHE A 28 3.35 -8.57 11.21
C PHE A 28 3.33 -8.76 12.73
N THR A 29 4.47 -8.98 13.40
CA THR A 29 4.50 -9.08 14.87
C THR A 29 4.19 -7.75 15.55
N ASN A 30 4.40 -6.62 14.85
CA ASN A 30 4.08 -5.27 15.32
C ASN A 30 2.73 -4.76 14.80
N VAL A 31 1.97 -5.60 14.08
CA VAL A 31 0.65 -5.25 13.56
C VAL A 31 -0.40 -5.80 14.52
N LYS A 32 -1.33 -4.96 15.00
CA LYS A 32 -2.49 -5.44 15.75
C LYS A 32 -3.27 -6.42 14.89
N ASP A 33 -3.68 -7.56 15.43
CA ASP A 33 -4.35 -8.63 14.68
C ASP A 33 -5.54 -8.14 13.84
N SER A 34 -6.35 -7.24 14.41
CA SER A 34 -7.50 -6.62 13.74
C SER A 34 -7.14 -5.74 12.53
N LEU A 35 -5.89 -5.31 12.42
CA LEU A 35 -5.38 -4.44 11.34
C LEU A 35 -4.54 -5.19 10.31
N THR A 36 -4.29 -6.49 10.49
CA THR A 36 -3.52 -7.31 9.54
C THR A 36 -4.11 -7.27 8.12
N GLY A 37 -5.43 -7.17 8.01
CA GLY A 37 -6.16 -7.01 6.75
C GLY A 37 -5.71 -5.80 5.93
N ASN A 38 -5.28 -4.71 6.57
CA ASN A 38 -4.86 -3.47 5.90
C ASN A 38 -3.54 -3.63 5.13
N PHE A 39 -2.76 -4.67 5.41
CA PHE A 39 -1.48 -4.96 4.78
C PHE A 39 -1.56 -6.07 3.72
N LYS A 40 -2.78 -6.56 3.42
CA LYS A 40 -2.99 -7.56 2.36
C LYS A 40 -2.61 -6.98 1.01
N LYS A 41 -1.90 -7.77 0.21
CA LYS A 41 -1.64 -7.43 -1.19
C LYS A 41 -2.92 -7.60 -2.01
N VAL A 42 -3.09 -6.77 -3.02
CA VAL A 42 -4.13 -6.91 -4.04
C VAL A 42 -3.48 -7.29 -5.37
N SER A 43 -4.25 -7.94 -6.25
CA SER A 43 -3.73 -8.42 -7.54
C SER A 43 -3.39 -7.24 -8.47
N ARG A 44 -2.53 -7.49 -9.46
CA ARG A 44 -2.19 -6.48 -10.49
C ARG A 44 -3.40 -6.02 -11.31
N THR A 45 -4.44 -6.85 -11.41
CA THR A 45 -5.70 -6.48 -12.08
C THR A 45 -6.47 -5.42 -11.29
N ILE A 46 -6.35 -5.42 -9.96
CA ILE A 46 -7.06 -4.50 -9.07
C ILE A 46 -6.21 -3.26 -8.76
N ASN A 47 -4.91 -3.42 -8.59
CA ASN A 47 -3.96 -2.33 -8.38
C ASN A 47 -2.83 -2.46 -9.39
N TYR A 48 -3.09 -1.95 -10.59
CA TYR A 48 -2.10 -1.87 -11.64
C TYR A 48 -1.18 -0.68 -11.36
N ASN A 49 0.12 -0.90 -11.45
CA ASN A 49 1.11 0.15 -11.21
C ASN A 49 1.39 1.00 -12.47
N TYR A 50 0.69 0.78 -13.59
CA TYR A 50 0.84 1.55 -14.83
C TYR A 50 2.28 1.60 -15.38
N GLY A 51 3.10 0.58 -15.07
CA GLY A 51 4.53 0.57 -15.41
C GLY A 51 5.41 1.49 -14.56
N LEU A 52 4.84 2.16 -13.55
CA LEU A 52 5.57 3.05 -12.66
C LEU A 52 6.35 2.25 -11.59
N PRO A 53 7.54 2.74 -11.20
CA PRO A 53 8.32 2.15 -10.11
C PRO A 53 7.58 2.25 -8.77
N TYR A 54 8.10 1.57 -7.75
CA TYR A 54 7.56 1.67 -6.39
C TYR A 54 7.99 3.00 -5.76
N ASP A 55 7.02 3.80 -5.33
CA ASP A 55 7.25 5.11 -4.72
C ASP A 55 7.03 5.07 -3.20
N TYR A 56 8.12 5.16 -2.45
CA TYR A 56 8.09 5.23 -0.98
C TYR A 56 7.51 6.55 -0.45
N GLY A 57 7.59 7.63 -1.23
CA GLY A 57 7.07 8.96 -0.90
C GLY A 57 5.63 9.19 -1.34
N SER A 58 4.99 8.17 -1.93
CA SER A 58 3.62 8.24 -2.40
C SER A 58 2.69 8.68 -1.29
N VAL A 59 1.80 9.63 -1.61
CA VAL A 59 0.73 10.05 -0.69
C VAL A 59 -0.18 8.89 -0.29
N MET A 60 -0.20 7.79 -1.07
CA MET A 60 -0.95 6.57 -0.80
C MET A 60 -0.14 5.51 -0.04
N HIS A 61 1.12 5.76 0.30
CA HIS A 61 1.94 4.83 1.09
C HIS A 61 1.72 5.08 2.59
N TYR A 62 1.50 4.01 3.37
CA TYR A 62 1.46 4.14 4.82
C TYR A 62 2.80 4.64 5.37
N SER A 63 2.73 5.65 6.24
CA SER A 63 3.91 6.10 6.97
C SER A 63 4.36 5.02 7.94
N LYS A 64 5.68 4.88 8.09
CA LYS A 64 6.26 4.05 9.14
C LYS A 64 5.83 4.62 10.49
N LYS A 65 5.39 3.75 11.41
CA LYS A 65 5.31 4.14 12.82
C LYS A 65 6.74 4.25 13.35
N SER A 66 7.10 5.44 13.79
CA SER A 66 8.30 5.67 14.60
C SER A 66 8.19 4.94 15.94
#